data_AF-A0A0K8TCF6-F1
#
_entry.id   AF-A0A0K8TCF6-F1
#
_cell.length_a   1.000
_cell.length_b   1.000
_cell.length_c   1.000
_cell.angle_alpha   90.00
_cell.angle_beta   90.00
_cell.angle_gamma   90.00
#
_symmetry.space_group_name_H-M   'P 1'
#
loop_
_entity.id
_entity.type
_entity.pdbx_description
1 polymer ?
#
loop_
_entity_poly.entity_id
_entity_poly.type
_entity_poly.pdbx_seq_one_letter_code
_entity_poly.pdbx_strand_id
1 'polypeptide(L)'
;ILAYCDIPNRVTCVYPQPNATSEINHIGKEQELWLSDIEEGMKITYKADSNQIGFLQLLSVTATQNITYHCLDSIAYFDLNLKSYRKGLKLLGWNDAEIMPKGHKRLRYDILEDGCRAKNGKWKKTALTYSTDNPSRLPIIDIAMRDVGDKNQRF
;
A
#
# COMPACT_ATOMS: atom_id res chain seq x y z
N ILE A 1 9.82 -17.44 -12.60
CA ILE A 1 8.80 -16.44 -12.22
C ILE A 1 7.49 -16.83 -12.91
N LEU A 2 6.38 -16.90 -12.17
CA LEU A 2 5.04 -16.99 -12.75
C LEU A 2 4.46 -15.57 -12.80
N ALA A 3 4.22 -15.08 -14.01
CA ALA A 3 3.67 -13.75 -14.25
C ALA A 3 2.44 -13.83 -15.15
N TYR A 4 1.58 -12.82 -15.06
CA TYR A 4 0.49 -12.62 -16.00
C TYR A 4 0.91 -11.63 -17.08
N CYS A 5 0.64 -11.96 -18.33
CA CYS A 5 0.95 -11.10 -19.48
C CYS A 5 -0.35 -10.56 -20.07
N ASP A 6 -0.55 -9.25 -19.99
CA ASP A 6 -1.61 -8.55 -20.71
C ASP A 6 -1.04 -8.13 -22.07
N ILE A 7 -1.29 -8.95 -23.08
CA ILE A 7 -0.74 -8.76 -24.43
C ILE A 7 -1.26 -7.46 -25.08
N PRO A 8 -2.58 -7.15 -25.04
CA PRO A 8 -3.09 -5.88 -25.58
C PRO A 8 -2.41 -4.64 -24.98
N ASN A 9 -2.24 -4.60 -23.66
CA ASN A 9 -1.64 -3.44 -22.98
C ASN A 9 -0.12 -3.52 -22.86
N ARG A 10 0.49 -4.64 -23.30
CA ARG A 10 1.94 -4.92 -23.22
C ARG A 10 2.50 -4.79 -21.80
N VAL A 11 1.75 -5.26 -20.81
CA VAL A 11 2.19 -5.24 -19.40
C VAL A 11 2.44 -6.64 -18.86
N THR A 12 3.47 -6.74 -18.02
CA THR A 12 3.81 -7.94 -17.25
C THR A 12 3.45 -7.70 -15.79
N CYS A 13 2.54 -8.51 -15.24
CA CYS A 13 2.10 -8.42 -13.86
C CYS A 13 2.72 -9.52 -13.00
N VAL A 14 3.45 -9.12 -11.97
CA VAL A 14 4.01 -10.01 -10.94
C VAL A 14 3.14 -9.92 -9.69
N TYR A 15 2.68 -11.07 -9.21
CA TYR A 15 1.81 -11.12 -8.03
C TYR A 15 2.61 -11.14 -6.72
N PRO A 16 2.09 -10.50 -5.67
CA PRO A 16 2.62 -10.65 -4.33
C PRO A 16 2.40 -12.06 -3.77
N GLN A 17 3.24 -12.45 -2.81
CA GLN A 17 3.11 -13.66 -2.03
C GLN A 17 3.56 -13.39 -0.58
N PRO A 18 2.67 -13.48 0.43
CA PRO A 18 1.23 -13.69 0.31
C PRO A 18 0.51 -12.52 -0.37
N ASN A 19 -0.73 -12.73 -0.81
CA ASN A 19 -1.53 -11.74 -1.53
C ASN A 19 -2.34 -10.80 -0.63
N ALA A 20 -2.55 -11.20 0.62
CA ALA A 20 -3.25 -10.45 1.65
C ALA A 20 -2.79 -10.92 3.04
N THR A 21 -2.99 -10.06 4.04
CA THR A 21 -2.90 -10.42 5.45
C THR A 21 -4.21 -11.05 5.94
N SER A 22 -4.19 -11.66 7.11
CA SER A 22 -5.39 -11.81 7.93
C SER A 22 -5.83 -10.45 8.48
N GLU A 23 -7.00 -10.41 9.13
CA GLU A 23 -7.39 -9.28 9.98
C GLU A 23 -6.37 -9.11 11.10
N ILE A 24 -5.86 -7.89 11.27
CA ILE A 24 -4.88 -7.55 12.31
C ILE A 24 -5.49 -6.56 13.30
N ASN A 25 -5.19 -6.75 14.58
CA ASN A 25 -5.51 -5.79 15.64
C ASN A 25 -4.23 -5.47 16.43
N HIS A 26 -3.76 -4.23 16.33
CA HIS A 26 -2.60 -3.75 17.08
C HIS A 26 -3.03 -2.70 18.10
N ILE A 27 -2.58 -2.87 19.34
CA ILE A 27 -2.79 -1.91 20.43
C ILE A 27 -1.46 -1.26 20.77
N GLY A 28 -1.39 0.06 20.63
CA GLY A 28 -0.13 0.79 20.74
C GLY A 28 -0.29 2.30 20.74
N LYS A 29 0.84 3.02 20.82
CA LYS A 29 0.89 4.50 20.82
C LYS A 29 1.75 5.05 19.69
N GLU A 30 2.20 4.19 18.78
CA GLU A 30 3.00 4.56 17.63
C GLU A 30 2.21 5.50 16.72
N GLN A 31 2.82 6.61 16.29
CA GLN A 31 2.18 7.52 15.35
C GLN A 31 2.13 6.95 13.93
N GLU A 32 3.08 6.08 13.62
CA GLU A 32 3.25 5.39 12.36
C GLU A 32 3.76 3.98 12.67
N LEU A 33 3.12 2.98 12.08
CA LEU A 33 3.44 1.57 12.31
C LEU A 33 3.53 0.87 10.96
N TRP A 34 4.70 0.32 10.65
CA TRP A 34 4.92 -0.47 9.44
C TRP A 34 4.32 -1.86 9.58
N LEU A 35 3.70 -2.35 8.51
CA LEU A 35 3.08 -3.68 8.49
C LEU A 35 4.10 -4.78 8.82
N SER A 36 5.35 -4.62 8.40
CA SER A 36 6.40 -5.59 8.67
C SER A 36 6.90 -5.61 10.13
N ASP A 37 6.59 -4.57 10.91
CA ASP A 37 6.96 -4.47 12.33
C ASP A 37 5.91 -5.11 13.27
N ILE A 38 4.76 -5.48 12.73
CA ILE A 38 3.66 -6.09 13.50
C ILE A 38 3.86 -7.60 13.55
N GLU A 39 3.68 -8.19 14.74
CA GLU A 39 3.84 -9.63 14.96
C GLU A 39 2.90 -10.47 14.06
N GLU A 40 1.64 -10.04 13.91
CA GLU A 40 0.63 -10.63 13.02
C GLU A 40 0.70 -10.10 11.57
N GLY A 41 1.66 -9.20 11.30
CA GLY A 41 1.85 -8.54 10.02
C GLY A 41 2.54 -9.42 8.97
N MET A 42 3.02 -8.78 7.91
CA MET A 42 3.77 -9.46 6.86
C MET A 42 4.79 -8.55 6.19
N LYS A 43 5.83 -9.17 5.64
CA LYS A 43 6.68 -8.55 4.62
C LYS A 43 6.08 -8.80 3.26
N ILE A 44 5.88 -7.76 2.46
CA ILE A 44 5.33 -7.89 1.12
C ILE A 44 6.44 -8.42 0.21
N THR A 45 6.32 -9.69 -0.19
CA THR A 45 7.23 -10.31 -1.17
C THR A 45 6.48 -10.64 -2.45
N TYR A 46 7.21 -10.98 -3.51
CA TYR A 46 6.66 -11.17 -4.86
C TYR A 46 7.10 -12.51 -5.44
N LYS A 47 6.33 -13.03 -6.40
CA LYS A 47 6.65 -14.26 -7.15
C LYS A 47 7.78 -14.09 -8.17
N ALA A 48 8.76 -13.27 -7.82
CA ALA A 48 9.96 -12.96 -8.57
C ALA A 48 11.08 -12.62 -7.58
N ASP A 49 12.31 -13.06 -7.87
CA ASP A 49 13.47 -12.65 -7.09
C ASP A 49 13.92 -11.22 -7.43
N SER A 50 14.86 -10.68 -6.65
CA SER A 50 15.35 -9.31 -6.81
C SER A 50 16.01 -9.06 -8.18
N ASN A 51 16.69 -10.07 -8.75
CA ASN A 51 17.31 -9.95 -10.07
C ASN A 51 16.23 -9.85 -11.16
N GLN A 52 15.20 -10.70 -11.09
CA GLN A 52 14.08 -10.69 -12.02
C GLN A 52 13.31 -9.38 -11.96
N ILE A 53 13.05 -8.85 -10.76
CA ILE A 53 12.44 -7.53 -10.57
C ILE A 53 13.34 -6.43 -11.17
N GLY A 54 14.64 -6.47 -10.91
CA GLY A 54 15.59 -5.49 -11.45
C GLY A 54 15.63 -5.46 -12.99
N PHE A 55 15.66 -6.62 -13.64
CA PHE A 55 15.56 -6.69 -15.10
C PHE A 55 14.21 -6.19 -15.62
N LEU A 56 13.10 -6.52 -14.94
CA LEU A 56 11.78 -6.02 -15.31
C LEU A 56 11.71 -4.50 -15.21
N GLN A 57 12.28 -3.91 -14.16
CA GLN A 57 12.38 -2.47 -13.98
C GLN A 57 13.21 -1.82 -15.11
N LEU A 58 14.36 -2.42 -15.48
CA LEU A 58 15.23 -1.93 -16.55
C LEU A 58 14.54 -1.97 -17.93
N LEU A 59 13.72 -2.99 -18.18
CA LEU A 59 13.02 -3.20 -19.45
C LEU A 59 11.66 -2.50 -19.52
N SER A 60 11.26 -1.78 -18.47
CA SER A 60 9.98 -1.08 -18.40
C SER A 60 10.16 0.43 -18.45
N VAL A 61 9.16 1.15 -18.98
CA VAL A 61 9.12 2.62 -18.97
C VAL A 61 8.24 3.14 -17.84
N THR A 62 7.20 2.38 -17.49
CA THR A 62 6.24 2.73 -16.45
C THR A 62 5.94 1.52 -15.59
N ALA A 63 5.56 1.76 -14.34
CA ALA A 63 5.06 0.73 -13.45
C ALA A 63 3.83 1.25 -12.69
N THR A 64 2.87 0.37 -12.44
CA THR A 64 1.66 0.67 -11.69
C THR A 64 1.36 -0.46 -10.73
N GLN A 65 0.95 -0.12 -9.50
CA GLN A 65 0.50 -1.09 -8.51
C GLN A 65 -0.72 -0.56 -7.76
N ASN A 66 -1.69 -1.45 -7.51
CA ASN A 66 -2.87 -1.18 -6.71
C ASN A 66 -2.75 -1.89 -5.36
N ILE A 67 -3.27 -1.24 -4.32
CA ILE A 67 -3.36 -1.79 -2.96
C ILE A 67 -4.77 -1.53 -2.46
N THR A 68 -5.34 -2.52 -1.77
CA THR A 68 -6.59 -2.36 -1.04
C THR A 68 -6.31 -2.50 0.45
N TYR A 69 -6.68 -1.48 1.21
CA TYR A 69 -6.64 -1.50 2.67
C TYR A 69 -8.05 -1.70 3.18
N HIS A 70 -8.29 -2.81 3.87
CA HIS A 70 -9.53 -3.05 4.58
C HIS A 70 -9.44 -2.37 5.94
N CYS A 71 -10.55 -1.85 6.45
CA CYS A 71 -10.53 -1.06 7.68
C CYS A 71 -11.80 -1.24 8.50
N LEU A 72 -11.61 -1.33 9.80
CA LEU A 72 -12.62 -1.17 10.84
C LEU A 72 -12.13 -0.09 11.80
N ASP A 73 -12.82 1.05 11.84
CA ASP A 73 -12.46 2.21 12.66
C ASP A 73 -11.02 2.75 12.47
N SER A 74 -10.43 2.51 11.30
CA SER A 74 -9.12 3.03 10.88
C SER A 74 -9.26 3.93 9.65
N ILE A 75 -8.54 5.06 9.64
CA ILE A 75 -8.46 5.98 8.50
C ILE A 75 -7.31 5.58 7.57
N ALA A 76 -7.60 5.45 6.27
CA ALA A 76 -6.62 5.03 5.27
C ALA A 76 -6.14 6.15 4.33
N TYR A 77 -6.90 7.24 4.20
CA TYR A 77 -6.55 8.34 3.30
C TYR A 77 -6.97 9.71 3.85
N PHE A 78 -8.23 10.07 3.69
CA PHE A 78 -8.75 11.37 4.12
C PHE A 78 -9.62 11.24 5.37
N ASP A 79 -9.21 11.90 6.44
CA ASP A 79 -10.00 12.00 7.68
C ASP A 79 -11.09 13.07 7.50
N LEU A 80 -12.37 12.66 7.51
CA LEU A 80 -13.51 13.57 7.40
C LEU A 80 -13.66 14.50 8.60
N ASN A 81 -13.31 14.04 9.81
CA ASN A 81 -13.47 14.81 11.04
C ASN A 81 -12.40 15.90 11.12
N LEU A 82 -11.14 15.54 10.86
CA LEU A 82 -10.00 16.46 10.90
C LEU A 82 -9.78 17.22 9.58
N LYS A 83 -10.51 16.87 8.51
CA LYS A 83 -10.37 17.40 7.15
C LYS A 83 -8.91 17.38 6.67
N SER A 84 -8.23 16.26 6.90
CA SER A 84 -6.78 16.13 6.77
C SER A 84 -6.34 14.79 6.20
N TYR A 85 -5.13 14.76 5.63
CA TYR A 85 -4.48 13.57 5.06
C TYR A 85 -3.38 13.01 5.97
N ARG A 86 -3.19 13.59 7.16
CA ARG A 86 -2.10 13.21 8.08
C ARG A 86 -2.15 11.74 8.52
N LYS A 87 -3.35 11.16 8.53
CA LYS A 87 -3.61 9.76 8.89
C LYS A 87 -3.61 8.80 7.70
N GLY A 88 -3.44 9.28 6.47
CA GLY A 88 -3.45 8.39 5.31
C GLY A 88 -2.31 7.39 5.33
N LEU A 89 -2.40 6.30 4.58
CA LEU A 89 -1.32 5.32 4.50
C LEU A 89 -0.02 5.93 3.98
N LYS A 90 1.12 5.37 4.35
CA LYS A 90 2.41 5.64 3.71
C LYS A 90 2.88 4.34 3.08
N LEU A 91 3.40 4.39 1.86
CA LEU A 91 3.91 3.20 1.17
C LEU A 91 5.43 3.31 1.06
N LEU A 92 6.13 2.20 1.23
CA LEU A 92 7.55 2.09 0.98
C LEU A 92 7.78 1.41 -0.38
N GLY A 93 8.39 2.13 -1.31
CA GLY A 93 8.78 1.60 -2.62
C GLY A 93 10.05 0.74 -2.56
N TRP A 94 10.31 0.00 -3.63
CA TRP A 94 11.47 -0.89 -3.78
C TRP A 94 12.82 -0.20 -3.61
N ASN A 95 12.91 1.10 -3.92
CA ASN A 95 14.10 1.92 -3.79
C ASN A 95 14.06 2.87 -2.57
N ASP A 96 13.40 2.44 -1.50
CA ASP A 96 13.22 3.18 -0.24
C ASP A 96 12.45 4.51 -0.39
N ALA A 97 11.80 4.73 -1.54
CA ALA A 97 10.98 5.92 -1.74
C ALA A 97 9.70 5.85 -0.90
N GLU A 98 9.52 6.84 -0.02
CA GLU A 98 8.24 7.02 0.68
C GLU A 98 7.20 7.67 -0.24
N ILE A 99 6.06 7.01 -0.40
CA ILE A 99 4.94 7.47 -1.22
C ILE A 99 3.78 7.80 -0.28
N MET A 100 3.26 9.02 -0.39
CA MET A 100 2.33 9.62 0.59
C MET A 100 1.00 10.04 -0.06
N PRO A 101 -0.07 10.28 0.72
CA PRO A 101 -1.34 10.79 0.21
C PRO A 101 -1.24 12.22 -0.32
N LYS A 102 -0.29 13.00 0.20
CA LYS A 102 0.04 14.36 -0.20
C LYS A 102 1.55 14.56 -0.15
N GLY A 103 2.05 15.43 -1.03
CA GLY A 103 3.47 15.71 -1.17
C GLY A 103 3.83 16.00 -2.62
N HIS A 104 5.09 15.76 -2.97
CA HIS A 104 5.57 15.90 -4.34
C HIS A 104 4.80 14.98 -5.29
N LYS A 105 4.37 15.48 -6.46
CA LYS A 105 3.49 14.75 -7.39
C LYS A 105 4.02 13.36 -7.77
N ARG A 106 5.35 13.22 -7.90
CA ARG A 106 6.00 11.94 -8.23
C ARG A 106 6.02 10.91 -7.07
N LEU A 107 5.80 11.34 -5.84
CA LEU A 107 5.80 10.51 -4.62
C LEU A 107 4.42 10.55 -3.94
N ARG A 108 3.38 10.68 -4.76
CA ARG A 108 1.99 10.71 -4.30
C ARG A 108 1.20 9.61 -4.98
N TYR A 109 0.48 8.80 -4.22
CA TYR A 109 -0.48 7.84 -4.76
C TYR A 109 -1.84 8.50 -4.98
N ASP A 110 -2.63 7.92 -5.87
CA ASP A 110 -4.01 8.32 -6.14
C ASP A 110 -5.00 7.31 -5.55
N ILE A 111 -6.25 7.73 -5.39
CA ILE A 111 -7.33 6.92 -4.81
C ILE A 111 -8.28 6.47 -5.90
N LEU A 112 -8.61 5.18 -5.89
CA LEU A 112 -9.65 4.58 -6.71
C LEU A 112 -11.00 4.56 -5.97
N GLU A 113 -10.97 4.26 -4.67
CA GLU A 113 -12.14 4.19 -3.78
C GLU A 113 -11.70 4.52 -2.35
N ASP A 114 -12.44 5.34 -1.61
CA ASP A 114 -12.12 5.69 -0.22
C ASP A 114 -13.35 5.60 0.68
N GLY A 115 -13.53 4.41 1.28
CA GLY A 115 -14.54 4.16 2.31
C GLY A 115 -14.03 4.43 3.73
N CYS A 116 -12.72 4.42 3.96
CA CYS A 116 -12.10 4.52 5.29
C CYS A 116 -11.92 5.98 5.74
N ARG A 117 -12.96 6.80 5.58
CA ARG A 117 -12.93 8.24 5.82
C ARG A 117 -13.44 8.67 7.19
N ALA A 118 -14.14 7.77 7.87
CA ALA A 118 -14.73 7.98 9.19
C ALA A 118 -14.88 6.65 9.93
N LYS A 119 -14.68 6.69 11.25
CA LYS A 119 -14.86 5.57 12.18
C LYS A 119 -16.35 5.42 12.51
N ASN A 120 -16.94 4.27 12.18
CA ASN A 120 -18.37 4.01 12.35
C ASN A 120 -18.70 2.55 12.73
N GLY A 121 -17.72 1.79 13.19
CA GLY A 121 -17.87 0.39 13.63
C GLY A 121 -18.20 -0.60 12.53
N LYS A 122 -18.01 -0.25 11.25
CA LYS A 122 -18.29 -1.15 10.11
C LYS A 122 -17.06 -1.32 9.23
N TRP A 123 -16.90 -2.53 8.72
CA TRP A 123 -15.88 -2.85 7.72
C TRP A 123 -16.10 -2.06 6.44
N LYS A 124 -15.01 -1.45 5.96
CA LYS A 124 -14.93 -0.76 4.69
C LYS A 124 -13.57 -1.05 4.05
N LYS A 125 -13.32 -0.42 2.91
CA LYS A 125 -12.04 -0.50 2.21
C LYS A 125 -11.67 0.82 1.58
N THR A 126 -10.38 1.00 1.35
CA THR A 126 -9.81 2.05 0.52
C THR A 126 -8.90 1.39 -0.50
N ALA A 127 -9.20 1.61 -1.78
CA ALA A 127 -8.39 1.15 -2.89
C ALA A 127 -7.58 2.33 -3.42
N LEU A 128 -6.26 2.16 -3.49
CA LEU A 128 -5.32 3.15 -3.99
C LEU A 128 -4.51 2.60 -5.16
N THR A 129 -3.96 3.50 -5.96
CA THR A 129 -3.06 3.18 -7.06
C THR A 129 -1.84 4.09 -7.02
N TYR A 130 -0.66 3.52 -7.27
CA TYR A 130 0.53 4.30 -7.53
C TYR A 130 1.06 3.95 -8.92
N SER A 131 1.16 4.98 -9.78
CA SER A 131 1.70 4.88 -11.13
C SER A 131 2.92 5.79 -11.26
N THR A 132 3.99 5.30 -11.89
CA THR A 132 5.28 6.00 -11.95
C THR A 132 5.97 5.77 -13.29
N ASP A 133 6.68 6.79 -13.78
CA ASP A 133 7.62 6.77 -14.91
C ASP A 133 9.04 6.33 -14.48
N ASN A 134 9.23 6.09 -13.19
CA ASN A 134 10.43 5.49 -12.63
C ASN A 134 10.10 4.10 -12.05
N PRO A 135 10.31 3.02 -12.82
CA PRO A 135 10.00 1.66 -12.39
C PRO A 135 10.76 1.21 -11.14
N SER A 136 11.94 1.77 -10.86
CA SER A 136 12.73 1.40 -9.67
C SER A 136 12.01 1.66 -8.34
N ARG A 137 10.93 2.46 -8.33
CA ARG A 137 10.11 2.70 -7.14
C ARG A 137 9.15 1.56 -6.80
N LEU A 138 8.82 0.72 -7.77
CA LEU A 138 7.90 -0.39 -7.59
C LEU A 138 8.67 -1.72 -7.70
N PRO A 139 8.26 -2.77 -7.00
CA PRO A 139 7.00 -2.87 -6.27
C PRO A 139 7.01 -2.24 -4.87
N ILE A 140 5.83 -2.11 -4.24
CA ILE A 140 5.69 -1.70 -2.84
C ILE A 140 6.16 -2.83 -1.93
N ILE A 141 7.03 -2.53 -0.97
CA ILE A 141 7.63 -3.51 -0.06
C ILE A 141 7.08 -3.43 1.36
N ASP A 142 6.51 -2.29 1.75
CA ASP A 142 5.87 -2.11 3.05
C ASP A 142 4.79 -1.02 3.02
N ILE A 143 3.91 -1.04 4.02
CA ILE A 143 2.81 -0.09 4.21
C ILE A 143 2.81 0.34 5.67
N ALA A 144 2.88 1.65 5.91
CA ALA A 144 2.74 2.25 7.22
C ALA A 144 1.31 2.76 7.44
N MET A 145 0.68 2.31 8.52
CA MET A 145 -0.58 2.87 9.00
C MET A 145 -0.33 3.97 10.02
N ARG A 146 -1.19 5.00 10.02
CA ARG A 146 -1.09 6.18 10.91
C ARG A 146 -2.34 6.45 11.76
N ASP A 147 -3.29 5.53 11.72
CA ASP A 147 -4.51 5.57 12.55
C ASP A 147 -4.85 4.16 13.03
N VAL A 148 -3.92 3.55 13.77
CA VAL A 148 -4.04 2.24 14.43
C VAL A 148 -3.56 2.37 15.88
N GLY A 149 -3.85 1.39 16.75
CA GLY A 149 -3.43 1.39 18.15
C GLY A 149 -4.58 1.39 19.17
N ASP A 150 -5.80 1.75 18.76
CA ASP A 150 -6.97 1.67 19.63
C ASP A 150 -7.60 0.26 19.63
N LYS A 151 -8.18 -0.15 20.76
CA LYS A 151 -8.77 -1.51 20.95
C LYS A 151 -9.83 -1.93 19.92
N ASN A 152 -10.51 -0.96 19.31
CA ASN A 152 -11.60 -1.19 18.37
C ASN A 152 -11.14 -1.15 16.90
N GLN A 153 -9.86 -0.90 16.66
CA GLN A 153 -9.33 -0.74 15.30
C GLN A 153 -8.83 -2.07 14.76
N ARG A 154 -9.19 -2.35 13.51
CA ARG A 154 -8.74 -3.53 12.78
C ARG A 154 -8.55 -3.20 11.32
N PHE A 155 -7.70 -3.94 10.64
CA PHE A 155 -7.40 -3.73 9.23
C PHE A 155 -6.95 -5.03 8.53
#